data_AF-A0A9E2B6B1-F1
#
_entry.id   AF-A0A9E2B6B1-F1
#
_cell.length_a   1.000
_cell.length_b   1.000
_cell.length_c   1.000
_cell.angle_alpha   90.00
_cell.angle_beta   90.00
_cell.angle_gamma   90.00
#
_symmetry.space_group_name_H-M   'P 1'
#
loop_
_entity.id
_entity.type
_entity.pdbx_description
1 polymer ?
#
loop_
_entity_poly.entity_id
_entity_poly.type
_entity_poly.pdbx_seq_one_letter_code
_entity_poly.pdbx_strand_id
1 'polypeptide(L)'
;MNPRKVDRPSIPAIVLVVCFLFSCGNSADASESDPWTYAHIPLQDSKLLVNEQLANAIQVVIDAVNSAPVAELESLDDTELEFAFFASFKSRHIRDLTWGMFEKCIGTNNCNDWPRFERIQMYPEESVYHAAQWRFIPSRFHLASIIQICGVRMGADKLTHFFDDGFHYFNALRSKRKHLQPEDIRQLSMVFEKSYMGTRLTGIVSRADVEANLAGVRFYSDFFIGDAPMIGRDRNGRLLMLRRPEICDYVTAQYDERILANKYTYSLLQTSRARLRARDLQNTIKLRAIHSASQAQKLQQEELSAQRKTILARRIPMTRWQSEFPKIRLFGHAAGMASQWVFDPGFRRVSNLFGFDPLNPGKLDDRIPVTIRRVDLVYSTR
;
A
#
# COMPACT_ATOMS: atom_id res chain seq x y z
N MET A 1 72.49 -19.06 34.41
CA MET A 1 71.73 -18.35 33.36
C MET A 1 70.65 -19.29 32.86
N ASN A 2 69.39 -18.97 33.12
CA ASN A 2 68.25 -19.86 32.91
C ASN A 2 67.20 -19.09 32.09
N PRO A 3 66.85 -19.46 30.85
CA PRO A 3 65.89 -18.70 30.07
C PRO A 3 64.46 -19.08 30.45
N ARG A 4 63.75 -18.14 31.08
CA ARG A 4 62.28 -18.12 31.21
C ARG A 4 61.66 -17.99 29.81
N LYS A 5 60.70 -18.85 29.46
CA LYS A 5 59.77 -18.67 28.33
C LYS A 5 58.36 -18.52 28.89
N VAL A 6 57.86 -17.29 28.94
CA VAL A 6 56.91 -16.62 28.02
C VAL A 6 55.46 -17.09 28.24
N ASP A 7 54.70 -16.16 28.79
CA ASP A 7 53.30 -16.22 29.19
C ASP A 7 52.33 -16.38 28.02
N ARG A 8 51.20 -17.03 28.31
CA ARG A 8 50.03 -17.18 27.43
C ARG A 8 49.32 -15.83 27.27
N PRO A 9 48.75 -15.50 26.10
CA PRO A 9 47.93 -14.30 25.96
C PRO A 9 46.57 -14.47 26.65
N SER A 10 46.22 -13.45 27.41
CA SER A 10 44.95 -13.19 28.07
C SER A 10 44.02 -12.33 27.20
N ILE A 11 42.77 -12.82 27.04
CA ILE A 11 41.43 -12.16 26.96
C ILE A 11 41.24 -10.96 25.98
N PRO A 12 40.11 -10.87 25.22
CA PRO A 12 38.88 -10.24 25.74
C PRO A 12 37.60 -11.07 25.40
N ALA A 13 36.71 -11.36 26.36
CA ALA A 13 35.61 -10.47 26.71
C ALA A 13 34.82 -9.98 25.47
N ILE A 14 34.08 -10.89 24.82
CA ILE A 14 33.03 -10.50 23.88
C ILE A 14 31.82 -10.04 24.69
N VAL A 15 31.73 -8.72 24.78
CA VAL A 15 30.60 -7.92 25.19
C VAL A 15 29.38 -8.25 24.33
N LEU A 16 28.40 -8.91 24.94
CA LEU A 16 27.02 -8.43 25.14
C LEU A 16 26.56 -7.28 24.20
N VAL A 17 26.11 -7.57 22.96
CA VAL A 17 25.06 -6.78 22.25
C VAL A 17 24.41 -7.63 21.13
N VAL A 18 23.49 -8.56 21.46
CA VAL A 18 22.55 -9.12 20.46
C VAL A 18 21.19 -9.38 21.11
N CYS A 19 20.49 -8.31 21.54
CA CYS A 19 19.08 -8.44 21.95
C CYS A 19 18.27 -7.14 21.91
N PHE A 20 18.59 -6.22 21.00
CA PHE A 20 17.78 -5.01 20.76
C PHE A 20 17.47 -4.80 19.28
N LEU A 21 16.78 -5.78 18.67
CA LEU A 21 16.08 -5.60 17.40
C LEU A 21 14.71 -6.32 17.43
N PHE A 22 13.98 -6.18 18.53
CA PHE A 22 12.56 -6.52 18.60
C PHE A 22 11.70 -5.27 18.37
N SER A 23 11.59 -4.89 17.11
CA SER A 23 10.45 -4.14 16.60
C SER A 23 10.30 -4.53 15.13
N CYS A 24 9.77 -5.74 14.91
CA CYS A 24 9.39 -6.19 13.57
C CYS A 24 8.11 -5.43 13.18
N GLY A 25 8.17 -4.83 11.99
CA GLY A 25 7.15 -3.94 11.47
C GLY A 25 5.83 -4.64 11.20
N ASN A 26 4.79 -3.80 11.15
CA ASN A 26 3.54 -4.17 10.52
C ASN A 26 3.84 -4.35 9.02
N SER A 27 3.81 -5.58 8.54
CA SER A 27 3.72 -5.84 7.11
C SER A 27 2.36 -5.32 6.63
N ALA A 28 2.37 -4.47 5.60
CA ALA A 28 1.18 -4.25 4.80
C ALA A 28 1.00 -5.53 3.97
N ASP A 29 0.08 -6.39 4.39
CA ASP A 29 -0.36 -7.52 3.59
C ASP A 29 -1.43 -6.98 2.64
N ALA A 30 -1.14 -6.90 1.33
CA ALA A 30 -2.16 -6.56 0.34
C ALA A 30 -3.22 -7.67 0.33
N SER A 31 -4.48 -7.28 0.54
CA SER A 31 -5.60 -8.21 0.58
C SER A 31 -6.31 -8.30 -0.78
N GLU A 32 -6.80 -9.48 -1.16
CA GLU A 32 -7.62 -9.63 -2.38
C GLU A 32 -9.02 -9.07 -2.16
N SER A 33 -9.66 -8.60 -3.24
CA SER A 33 -11.00 -7.99 -3.18
C SER A 33 -12.05 -8.75 -4.00
N ASP A 34 -13.31 -8.61 -3.60
CA ASP A 34 -14.47 -9.16 -4.31
C ASP A 34 -15.56 -8.09 -4.47
N PRO A 35 -15.48 -7.26 -5.52
CA PRO A 35 -16.48 -6.23 -5.76
C PRO A 35 -17.80 -6.81 -6.32
N TRP A 36 -17.87 -8.10 -6.60
CA TRP A 36 -19.02 -8.73 -7.25
C TRP A 36 -20.14 -9.06 -6.27
N THR A 37 -19.79 -9.61 -5.10
CA THR A 37 -20.77 -10.12 -4.13
C THR A 37 -21.78 -9.05 -3.69
N TYR A 38 -21.32 -7.81 -3.53
CA TYR A 38 -22.12 -6.68 -3.08
C TYR A 38 -22.21 -5.54 -4.12
N ALA A 39 -22.15 -5.89 -5.41
CA ALA A 39 -22.14 -4.95 -6.52
C ALA A 39 -23.31 -3.94 -6.57
N HIS A 40 -24.42 -4.22 -5.91
CA HIS A 40 -25.64 -3.40 -5.95
C HIS A 40 -25.90 -2.62 -4.67
N ILE A 41 -25.10 -2.83 -3.63
CA ILE A 41 -25.20 -2.10 -2.38
C ILE A 41 -24.67 -0.69 -2.62
N PRO A 42 -25.50 0.37 -2.55
CA PRO A 42 -24.99 1.73 -2.73
C PRO A 42 -23.93 2.03 -1.68
N LEU A 43 -22.87 2.74 -2.11
CA LEU A 43 -21.81 3.22 -1.24
C LEU A 43 -21.59 4.70 -1.51
N GLN A 44 -21.44 5.47 -0.44
CA GLN A 44 -21.06 6.86 -0.49
C GLN A 44 -19.65 7.00 -1.07
N ASP A 45 -19.52 7.95 -1.99
CA ASP A 45 -18.23 8.30 -2.56
C ASP A 45 -17.32 8.93 -1.52
N SER A 46 -16.16 8.30 -1.30
CA SER A 46 -15.20 8.68 -0.28
C SER A 46 -14.14 9.67 -0.78
N LYS A 47 -14.23 10.19 -2.02
CA LYS A 47 -13.19 11.05 -2.60
C LYS A 47 -12.80 12.25 -1.73
N LEU A 48 -13.79 12.91 -1.10
CA LEU A 48 -13.52 14.11 -0.29
C LEU A 48 -12.70 13.75 0.95
N LEU A 49 -13.06 12.64 1.62
CA LEU A 49 -12.33 12.14 2.78
C LEU A 49 -10.91 11.71 2.39
N VAL A 50 -10.75 11.02 1.26
CA VAL A 50 -9.44 10.58 0.77
C VAL A 50 -8.56 11.77 0.40
N ASN A 51 -9.08 12.76 -0.33
CA ASN A 51 -8.33 13.96 -0.72
C ASN A 51 -7.88 14.78 0.48
N GLU A 52 -8.73 14.87 1.52
CA GLU A 52 -8.37 15.56 2.76
C GLU A 52 -7.21 14.83 3.47
N GLN A 53 -7.31 13.51 3.62
CA GLN A 53 -6.23 12.72 4.24
C GLN A 53 -4.94 12.78 3.43
N LEU A 54 -5.02 12.76 2.10
CA LEU A 54 -3.85 12.93 1.23
C LEU A 54 -3.21 14.29 1.36
N ALA A 55 -3.99 15.37 1.34
CA ALA A 55 -3.48 16.72 1.50
C ALA A 55 -2.77 16.88 2.86
N ASN A 56 -3.39 16.36 3.93
CA ASN A 56 -2.80 16.40 5.26
C ASN A 56 -1.50 15.60 5.34
N ALA A 57 -1.47 14.38 4.78
CA ALA A 57 -0.27 13.55 4.74
C ALA A 57 0.89 14.22 3.98
N ILE A 58 0.62 14.79 2.79
CA ILE A 58 1.64 15.50 2.00
C ILE A 58 2.12 16.75 2.75
N GLN A 59 1.21 17.50 3.38
CA GLN A 59 1.57 18.70 4.13
C GLN A 59 2.50 18.38 5.31
N VAL A 60 2.24 17.30 6.04
CA VAL A 60 3.13 16.84 7.13
C VAL A 60 4.55 16.57 6.62
N VAL A 61 4.70 16.00 5.42
CA VAL A 61 6.03 15.77 4.80
C VAL A 61 6.68 17.10 4.40
N ILE A 62 5.92 18.01 3.78
CA ILE A 62 6.40 19.36 3.42
C ILE A 62 6.91 20.08 4.67
N ASP A 63 6.12 20.09 5.74
CA ASP A 63 6.47 20.74 7.00
C ASP A 63 7.72 20.12 7.65
N ALA A 64 7.86 18.80 7.57
CA ALA A 64 9.05 18.10 8.05
C ALA A 64 10.32 18.53 7.29
N VAL A 65 10.27 18.64 5.96
CA VAL A 65 11.40 19.14 5.15
C VAL A 65 11.68 20.61 5.48
N ASN A 66 10.63 21.43 5.56
CA ASN A 66 10.73 22.86 5.83
C ASN A 66 11.16 23.20 7.28
N SER A 67 11.25 22.20 8.16
CA SER A 67 11.79 22.38 9.52
C SER A 67 13.31 22.59 9.53
N ALA A 68 14.00 22.26 8.43
CA ALA A 68 15.42 22.55 8.26
C ALA A 68 15.68 24.07 8.17
N PRO A 69 16.86 24.56 8.58
CA PRO A 69 17.25 25.96 8.44
C PRO A 69 17.16 26.43 6.98
N VAL A 70 16.71 27.67 6.76
CA VAL A 70 16.57 28.26 5.40
C VAL A 70 17.89 28.21 4.62
N ALA A 71 19.01 28.53 5.26
CA ALA A 71 20.33 28.48 4.62
C ALA A 71 20.70 27.08 4.11
N GLU A 72 20.22 26.02 4.78
CA GLU A 72 20.41 24.64 4.33
C GLU A 72 19.52 24.37 3.10
N LEU A 73 18.24 24.70 3.18
CA LEU A 73 17.28 24.49 2.08
C LEU A 73 17.62 25.27 0.80
N GLU A 74 18.12 26.51 0.92
CA GLU A 74 18.55 27.31 -0.22
C GLU A 74 19.74 26.70 -0.95
N SER A 75 20.61 26.01 -0.21
CA SER A 75 21.83 25.39 -0.74
C SER A 75 21.56 24.10 -1.50
N LEU A 76 20.42 23.44 -1.26
CA LEU A 76 20.05 22.20 -1.92
C LEU A 76 19.66 22.45 -3.39
N ASP A 77 20.22 21.62 -4.27
CA ASP A 77 19.71 21.51 -5.62
C ASP A 77 18.31 20.87 -5.64
N ASP A 78 17.63 20.95 -6.78
CA ASP A 78 16.25 20.45 -6.91
C ASP A 78 16.15 18.92 -6.73
N THR A 79 17.20 18.18 -7.04
CA THR A 79 17.25 16.71 -6.89
C THR A 79 17.53 16.32 -5.44
N GLU A 80 18.37 17.07 -4.75
CA GLU A 80 18.60 16.96 -3.31
C GLU A 80 17.35 17.27 -2.51
N LEU A 81 16.60 18.30 -2.91
CA LEU A 81 15.35 18.68 -2.25
C LEU A 81 14.24 17.65 -2.48
N GLU A 82 14.09 17.11 -3.70
CA GLU A 82 13.23 15.96 -3.99
C GLU A 82 13.63 14.75 -3.13
N PHE A 83 14.92 14.46 -3.03
CA PHE A 83 15.44 13.36 -2.22
C PHE A 83 15.13 13.56 -0.74
N ALA A 84 15.32 14.76 -0.20
CA ALA A 84 14.97 15.11 1.17
C ALA A 84 13.47 14.94 1.43
N PHE A 85 12.62 15.34 0.48
CA PHE A 85 11.18 15.10 0.55
C PHE A 85 10.85 13.62 0.67
N PHE A 86 11.35 12.76 -0.23
CA PHE A 86 11.08 11.32 -0.19
C PHE A 86 11.79 10.59 0.98
N ALA A 87 12.89 11.14 1.50
CA ALA A 87 13.53 10.64 2.72
C ALA A 87 12.68 10.95 3.96
N SER A 88 12.13 12.16 4.07
CA SER A 88 11.16 12.52 5.11
C SER A 88 9.89 11.69 5.00
N PHE A 89 9.42 11.48 3.77
CA PHE A 89 8.31 10.59 3.44
C PHE A 89 8.50 9.17 4.02
N LYS A 90 9.73 8.66 4.01
CA LYS A 90 10.12 7.33 4.53
C LYS A 90 10.20 7.25 6.06
N SER A 91 10.35 8.38 6.75
CA SER A 91 10.61 8.39 8.19
C SER A 91 9.55 7.57 8.93
N ARG A 92 9.94 6.80 9.96
CA ARG A 92 9.05 5.82 10.64
C ARG A 92 7.70 6.41 11.05
N HIS A 93 7.68 7.69 11.42
CA HIS A 93 6.44 8.35 11.80
C HIS A 93 5.49 8.51 10.61
N ILE A 94 5.98 8.92 9.44
CA ILE A 94 5.18 9.17 8.25
C ILE A 94 4.84 7.87 7.53
N ARG A 95 5.78 6.93 7.42
CA ARG A 95 5.53 5.60 6.82
C ARG A 95 4.40 4.85 7.53
N ASP A 96 4.39 4.89 8.86
CA ASP A 96 3.34 4.27 9.65
C ASP A 96 2.02 5.06 9.56
N LEU A 97 2.05 6.31 9.10
CA LEU A 97 0.91 7.23 8.90
C LEU A 97 0.34 7.27 7.48
N THR A 98 1.10 6.87 6.45
CA THR A 98 0.69 7.21 5.08
C THR A 98 0.13 6.08 4.27
N TRP A 99 0.67 4.85 4.15
CA TRP A 99 0.24 4.00 3.01
C TRP A 99 -0.48 2.70 3.35
N GLY A 100 0.13 1.82 4.14
CA GLY A 100 -0.61 0.70 4.75
C GLY A 100 -1.77 1.17 5.65
N MET A 101 -1.78 2.44 6.05
CA MET A 101 -2.90 3.07 6.75
C MET A 101 -4.08 3.43 5.86
N PHE A 102 -3.95 3.69 4.55
CA PHE A 102 -5.17 3.93 3.75
C PHE A 102 -5.98 2.66 3.70
N GLU A 103 -5.40 1.54 3.24
CA GLU A 103 -6.11 0.25 3.25
C GLU A 103 -6.56 -0.12 4.67
N LYS A 104 -5.70 -0.04 5.68
CA LYS A 104 -6.07 -0.43 7.05
C LYS A 104 -7.13 0.49 7.66
N CYS A 105 -6.95 1.80 7.64
CA CYS A 105 -7.84 2.75 8.29
C CYS A 105 -9.18 2.85 7.55
N ILE A 106 -9.15 2.94 6.21
CA ILE A 106 -10.37 2.91 5.40
C ILE A 106 -11.02 1.53 5.53
N GLY A 107 -10.26 0.45 5.37
CA GLY A 107 -10.77 -0.90 5.36
C GLY A 107 -11.26 -1.42 6.70
N THR A 108 -10.82 -0.86 7.83
CA THR A 108 -11.27 -1.30 9.16
C THR A 108 -12.10 -0.26 9.93
N ASN A 109 -12.00 1.03 9.60
CA ASN A 109 -12.55 2.14 10.40
C ASN A 109 -12.09 2.15 11.87
N ASN A 110 -10.92 1.57 12.17
CA ASN A 110 -10.40 1.43 13.55
C ASN A 110 -9.25 2.41 13.89
N CYS A 111 -8.96 3.38 13.03
CA CYS A 111 -7.95 4.41 13.30
C CYS A 111 -8.61 5.62 13.97
N ASN A 112 -8.09 6.03 15.14
CA ASN A 112 -8.74 7.03 16.00
C ASN A 112 -8.88 8.41 15.35
N ASP A 113 -7.88 8.84 14.59
CA ASP A 113 -7.82 10.20 13.99
C ASP A 113 -8.28 10.22 12.53
N TRP A 114 -8.84 9.11 12.04
CA TRP A 114 -9.32 9.00 10.67
C TRP A 114 -10.83 9.18 10.62
N PRO A 115 -11.34 9.82 9.55
CA PRO A 115 -12.77 9.83 9.32
C PRO A 115 -13.27 8.40 9.11
N ARG A 116 -14.55 8.18 9.37
CA ARG A 116 -15.19 6.89 9.07
C ARG A 116 -15.60 6.86 7.61
N PHE A 117 -15.20 5.81 6.92
CA PHE A 117 -15.53 5.56 5.54
C PHE A 117 -16.73 4.63 5.44
N GLU A 118 -17.67 4.91 4.54
CA GLU A 118 -18.66 3.91 4.18
C GLU A 118 -17.98 2.82 3.35
N ARG A 119 -18.12 1.57 3.80
CA ARG A 119 -17.41 0.42 3.25
C ARG A 119 -18.23 -0.84 3.45
N ILE A 120 -17.90 -1.87 2.69
CA ILE A 120 -18.45 -3.21 2.89
C ILE A 120 -17.31 -4.10 3.33
N GLN A 121 -17.35 -4.57 4.58
CA GLN A 121 -16.42 -5.60 5.03
C GLN A 121 -16.71 -6.89 4.27
N MET A 122 -15.71 -7.42 3.60
CA MET A 122 -15.81 -8.72 2.96
C MET A 122 -15.36 -9.81 3.94
N TYR A 123 -16.15 -10.87 4.02
CA TYR A 123 -15.79 -12.11 4.70
C TYR A 123 -15.53 -13.20 3.66
N PRO A 124 -14.47 -14.01 3.82
CA PRO A 124 -14.17 -15.09 2.88
C PRO A 124 -15.37 -15.99 2.60
N GLU A 125 -16.21 -16.27 3.61
CA GLU A 125 -17.38 -17.15 3.54
C GLU A 125 -18.49 -16.67 2.61
N GLU A 126 -18.60 -15.35 2.46
CA GLU A 126 -19.62 -14.69 1.64
C GLU A 126 -19.12 -14.40 0.22
N SER A 127 -17.80 -14.35 0.06
CA SER A 127 -17.13 -13.97 -1.18
C SER A 127 -17.18 -15.04 -2.27
N VAL A 128 -16.85 -14.62 -3.48
CA VAL A 128 -16.58 -15.51 -4.63
C VAL A 128 -15.46 -16.51 -4.35
N TYR A 129 -14.61 -16.23 -3.36
CA TYR A 129 -13.47 -17.04 -2.98
C TYR A 129 -13.75 -18.03 -1.83
N HIS A 130 -14.97 -18.08 -1.29
CA HIS A 130 -15.30 -18.99 -0.17
C HIS A 130 -14.88 -20.45 -0.42
N ALA A 131 -15.03 -20.93 -1.66
CA ALA A 131 -14.68 -22.31 -2.01
C ALA A 131 -13.24 -22.48 -2.51
N ALA A 132 -12.45 -21.41 -2.55
CA ALA A 132 -11.05 -21.51 -2.90
C ALA A 132 -10.32 -22.25 -1.77
N GLN A 133 -9.63 -23.33 -2.13
CA GLN A 133 -8.74 -24.02 -1.21
C GLN A 133 -7.41 -23.28 -1.18
N TRP A 134 -7.33 -22.24 -0.35
CA TRP A 134 -6.11 -21.49 -0.16
C TRP A 134 -5.06 -22.36 0.55
N ARG A 135 -4.21 -23.03 -0.24
CA ARG A 135 -3.23 -23.99 0.29
C ARG A 135 -2.13 -23.35 1.14
N PHE A 136 -1.90 -22.05 0.97
CA PHE A 136 -0.76 -21.33 1.55
C PHE A 136 -1.13 -19.99 2.18
N ILE A 137 -2.40 -19.63 2.17
CA ILE A 137 -2.86 -18.38 2.78
C ILE A 137 -3.43 -18.71 4.16
N PRO A 138 -2.86 -18.17 5.26
CA PRO A 138 -3.46 -18.31 6.57
C PRO A 138 -4.92 -17.89 6.53
N SER A 139 -5.79 -18.55 7.31
CA SER A 139 -7.22 -18.22 7.47
C SER A 139 -7.51 -16.79 7.99
N ARG A 140 -6.48 -15.94 8.10
CA ARG A 140 -6.50 -14.56 8.55
C ARG A 140 -6.28 -13.54 7.42
N PHE A 141 -6.12 -13.96 6.17
CA PHE A 141 -6.26 -13.03 5.05
C PHE A 141 -7.71 -12.60 4.99
N HIS A 142 -7.96 -11.42 5.55
CA HIS A 142 -9.22 -10.74 5.39
C HIS A 142 -9.25 -10.24 3.95
N LEU A 143 -10.37 -10.42 3.26
CA LEU A 143 -10.56 -9.76 1.98
C LEU A 143 -10.64 -8.25 2.22
N ALA A 144 -10.12 -7.49 1.27
CA ALA A 144 -10.17 -6.04 1.31
C ALA A 144 -11.63 -5.59 1.42
N SER A 145 -11.88 -4.57 2.24
CA SER A 145 -13.20 -3.94 2.23
C SER A 145 -13.47 -3.29 0.87
N ILE A 146 -14.71 -3.37 0.42
CA ILE A 146 -15.14 -2.67 -0.79
C ILE A 146 -15.51 -1.24 -0.45
N ILE A 147 -14.98 -0.30 -1.23
CA ILE A 147 -15.21 1.14 -1.10
C ILE A 147 -15.58 1.76 -2.44
N GLN A 148 -16.06 3.00 -2.38
CA GLN A 148 -16.41 3.79 -3.54
C GLN A 148 -15.59 5.09 -3.52
N ILE A 149 -14.82 5.34 -4.59
CA ILE A 149 -14.04 6.57 -4.75
C ILE A 149 -14.18 7.03 -6.20
N CYS A 150 -14.52 8.31 -6.42
CA CYS A 150 -14.61 8.91 -7.76
C CYS A 150 -15.58 8.18 -8.70
N GLY A 151 -16.70 7.67 -8.19
CA GLY A 151 -17.65 6.90 -8.98
C GLY A 151 -17.21 5.46 -9.25
N VAL A 152 -16.04 5.04 -8.79
CA VAL A 152 -15.50 3.68 -8.99
C VAL A 152 -15.60 2.85 -7.72
N ARG A 153 -16.17 1.65 -7.85
CA ARG A 153 -16.18 0.64 -6.78
C ARG A 153 -14.95 -0.24 -6.90
N MET A 154 -14.21 -0.39 -5.81
CA MET A 154 -12.98 -1.17 -5.76
C MET A 154 -12.73 -1.73 -4.37
N GLY A 155 -11.83 -2.69 -4.26
CA GLY A 155 -11.24 -3.06 -2.98
C GLY A 155 -10.30 -1.98 -2.44
N ALA A 156 -10.26 -1.84 -1.12
CA ALA A 156 -9.36 -0.90 -0.45
C ALA A 156 -7.87 -1.23 -0.64
N ASP A 157 -7.53 -2.48 -0.97
CA ASP A 157 -6.20 -2.95 -1.33
C ASP A 157 -5.62 -2.24 -2.56
N LYS A 158 -6.47 -1.78 -3.48
CA LYS A 158 -6.02 -0.97 -4.62
C LYS A 158 -5.33 0.31 -4.19
N LEU A 159 -5.62 0.81 -2.98
CA LEU A 159 -4.90 1.95 -2.41
C LEU A 159 -3.49 1.57 -1.99
N THR A 160 -3.27 0.36 -1.44
CA THR A 160 -1.92 -0.14 -1.14
C THR A 160 -1.10 -0.30 -2.42
N HIS A 161 -1.68 -0.86 -3.48
CA HIS A 161 -1.03 -0.92 -4.80
C HIS A 161 -0.72 0.48 -5.35
N PHE A 162 -1.69 1.41 -5.27
CA PHE A 162 -1.50 2.78 -5.71
C PHE A 162 -0.38 3.50 -4.95
N PHE A 163 -0.31 3.37 -3.63
CA PHE A 163 0.66 4.11 -2.82
C PHE A 163 1.99 3.38 -2.67
N ASP A 164 2.00 2.14 -2.16
CA ASP A 164 3.23 1.43 -1.84
C ASP A 164 3.94 0.93 -3.10
N ASP A 165 3.26 0.09 -3.89
CA ASP A 165 3.84 -0.46 -5.11
C ASP A 165 4.08 0.65 -6.15
N GLY A 166 3.15 1.60 -6.27
CA GLY A 166 3.33 2.79 -7.10
C GLY A 166 4.60 3.57 -6.74
N PHE A 167 4.90 3.75 -5.45
CA PHE A 167 6.13 4.41 -5.00
C PHE A 167 7.38 3.58 -5.34
N HIS A 168 7.31 2.26 -5.21
CA HIS A 168 8.41 1.37 -5.58
C HIS A 168 8.76 1.47 -7.07
N TYR A 169 7.73 1.45 -7.92
CA TYR A 169 7.92 1.61 -9.36
C TYR A 169 8.39 3.01 -9.74
N PHE A 170 7.90 4.05 -9.06
CA PHE A 170 8.38 5.42 -9.25
C PHE A 170 9.88 5.53 -8.93
N ASN A 171 10.32 5.01 -7.77
CA ASN A 171 11.74 5.03 -7.42
C ASN A 171 12.60 4.22 -8.41
N ALA A 172 12.08 3.11 -8.92
CA ALA A 172 12.76 2.34 -9.96
C ALA A 172 12.91 3.14 -11.26
N LEU A 173 11.89 3.91 -11.65
CA LEU A 173 11.88 4.78 -12.82
C LEU A 173 12.80 6.00 -12.65
N ARG A 174 12.90 6.56 -11.44
CA ARG A 174 13.81 7.67 -11.11
C ARG A 174 15.28 7.25 -11.04
N SER A 175 15.60 5.95 -11.07
CA SER A 175 16.96 5.46 -11.01
C SER A 175 17.66 5.49 -12.38
N LYS A 176 18.79 6.22 -12.48
CA LYS A 176 19.69 6.26 -13.64
C LYS A 176 20.20 4.86 -14.04
N ARG A 177 20.26 3.91 -13.12
CA ARG A 177 20.85 2.58 -13.37
C ARG A 177 19.97 1.68 -14.25
N LYS A 178 18.66 1.96 -14.32
CA LYS A 178 17.69 1.02 -14.89
C LYS A 178 17.09 1.50 -16.20
N HIS A 179 17.11 2.81 -16.46
CA HIS A 179 16.56 3.44 -17.68
C HIS A 179 15.13 2.99 -18.03
N LEU A 180 14.30 2.71 -17.02
CA LEU A 180 12.95 2.17 -17.21
C LEU A 180 12.01 3.20 -17.81
N GLN A 181 11.15 2.74 -18.71
CA GLN A 181 10.04 3.47 -19.29
C GLN A 181 8.72 3.06 -18.62
N PRO A 182 7.64 3.86 -18.77
CA PRO A 182 6.33 3.51 -18.22
C PRO A 182 5.80 2.12 -18.65
N GLU A 183 6.11 1.71 -19.88
CA GLU A 183 5.72 0.38 -20.37
C GLU A 183 6.49 -0.75 -19.68
N ASP A 184 7.76 -0.52 -19.30
CA ASP A 184 8.53 -1.48 -18.52
C ASP A 184 7.89 -1.67 -17.14
N ILE A 185 7.40 -0.59 -16.52
CA ILE A 185 6.68 -0.68 -15.24
C ILE A 185 5.42 -1.54 -15.38
N ARG A 186 4.63 -1.33 -16.45
CA ARG A 186 3.43 -2.13 -16.70
C ARG A 186 3.77 -3.60 -16.83
N GLN A 187 4.82 -3.92 -17.58
CA GLN A 187 5.28 -5.30 -17.76
C GLN A 187 5.80 -5.90 -16.46
N LEU A 188 6.60 -5.17 -15.70
CA LEU A 188 7.14 -5.61 -14.41
C LEU A 188 6.01 -5.86 -13.40
N SER A 189 5.04 -4.96 -13.33
CA SER A 189 3.86 -5.10 -12.49
C SER A 189 3.03 -6.32 -12.88
N MET A 190 2.78 -6.53 -14.19
CA MET A 190 2.13 -7.75 -14.68
C MET A 190 2.93 -9.02 -14.38
N VAL A 191 4.26 -8.97 -14.39
CA VAL A 191 5.11 -10.11 -14.04
C VAL A 191 5.04 -10.39 -12.55
N PHE A 192 5.03 -9.35 -11.71
CA PHE A 192 4.91 -9.50 -10.26
C PHE A 192 3.57 -10.14 -9.87
N GLU A 193 2.47 -9.67 -10.47
CA GLU A 193 1.13 -10.27 -10.37
C GLU A 193 1.10 -11.73 -10.83
N LYS A 194 1.80 -12.04 -11.93
CA LYS A 194 1.90 -13.41 -12.44
C LYS A 194 2.92 -14.28 -11.69
N SER A 195 3.70 -13.69 -10.79
CA SER A 195 4.74 -14.40 -10.06
C SER A 195 4.15 -15.05 -8.81
N TYR A 196 5.02 -15.38 -7.86
CA TYR A 196 4.66 -16.15 -6.67
C TYR A 196 3.58 -15.49 -5.80
N MET A 197 3.51 -14.16 -5.73
CA MET A 197 2.51 -13.45 -4.91
C MET A 197 1.09 -13.66 -5.46
N GLY A 198 0.82 -13.27 -6.70
CA GLY A 198 -0.51 -13.49 -7.28
C GLY A 198 -0.78 -14.94 -7.65
N THR A 199 0.14 -15.69 -8.26
CA THR A 199 -0.20 -17.03 -8.79
C THR A 199 -0.03 -18.19 -7.82
N ARG A 200 0.94 -18.14 -6.89
CA ARG A 200 1.21 -19.23 -5.94
C ARG A 200 0.56 -19.02 -4.57
N LEU A 201 0.49 -17.78 -4.08
CA LEU A 201 -0.21 -17.51 -2.82
C LEU A 201 -1.70 -17.40 -3.09
N THR A 202 -2.14 -16.42 -3.89
CA THR A 202 -3.56 -16.16 -4.09
C THR A 202 -4.18 -16.95 -5.24
N GLY A 203 -3.39 -17.34 -6.24
CA GLY A 203 -3.90 -17.90 -7.50
C GLY A 203 -4.69 -16.90 -8.35
N ILE A 204 -4.60 -15.61 -8.04
CA ILE A 204 -5.29 -14.51 -8.68
C ILE A 204 -4.24 -13.59 -9.30
N VAL A 205 -4.49 -13.16 -10.53
CA VAL A 205 -3.70 -12.15 -11.24
C VAL A 205 -4.64 -10.98 -11.45
N SER A 206 -4.46 -9.95 -10.64
CA SER A 206 -5.31 -8.77 -10.68
C SER A 206 -4.74 -7.76 -11.67
N ARG A 207 -5.55 -7.45 -12.68
CA ARG A 207 -5.18 -6.39 -13.65
C ARG A 207 -5.47 -5.01 -13.10
N ALA A 208 -6.44 -4.89 -12.19
CA ALA A 208 -6.73 -3.66 -11.49
C ALA A 208 -5.55 -3.23 -10.60
N ASP A 209 -4.81 -4.18 -10.01
CA ASP A 209 -3.60 -3.89 -9.22
C ASP A 209 -2.51 -3.28 -10.09
N VAL A 210 -2.35 -3.79 -11.31
CA VAL A 210 -1.40 -3.22 -12.29
C VAL A 210 -1.77 -1.78 -12.67
N GLU A 211 -3.05 -1.49 -12.89
CA GLU A 211 -3.46 -0.10 -13.18
C GLU A 211 -3.29 0.80 -11.96
N ALA A 212 -3.56 0.30 -10.75
CA ALA A 212 -3.32 1.03 -9.51
C ALA A 212 -1.84 1.37 -9.33
N ASN A 213 -0.94 0.40 -9.54
CA ASN A 213 0.50 0.59 -9.50
C ASN A 213 0.97 1.68 -10.48
N LEU A 214 0.48 1.65 -11.72
CA LEU A 214 0.85 2.62 -12.75
C LEU A 214 0.34 4.03 -12.45
N ALA A 215 -0.88 4.12 -11.96
CA ALA A 215 -1.45 5.38 -11.50
C ALA A 215 -0.66 5.94 -10.30
N GLY A 216 -0.19 5.07 -9.41
CA GLY A 216 0.71 5.42 -8.32
C GLY A 216 2.03 6.04 -8.81
N VAL A 217 2.65 5.47 -9.84
CA VAL A 217 3.85 6.06 -10.47
C VAL A 217 3.59 7.48 -10.96
N ARG A 218 2.43 7.70 -11.59
CA ARG A 218 2.02 9.03 -12.06
C ARG A 218 1.81 9.98 -10.89
N PHE A 219 1.12 9.55 -9.84
CA PHE A 219 0.89 10.33 -8.64
C PHE A 219 2.19 10.85 -8.01
N TYR A 220 3.21 9.99 -7.86
CA TYR A 220 4.50 10.43 -7.31
C TYR A 220 5.31 11.30 -8.28
N SER A 221 5.16 11.09 -9.59
CA SER A 221 5.77 11.94 -10.59
C SER A 221 5.19 13.35 -10.54
N ASP A 222 3.88 13.47 -10.39
CA ASP A 222 3.17 14.75 -10.33
C ASP A 222 3.54 15.58 -9.09
N PHE A 223 4.27 15.05 -8.11
CA PHE A 223 4.80 15.85 -7.01
C PHE A 223 5.73 16.96 -7.52
N PHE A 224 6.66 16.65 -8.41
CA PHE A 224 7.69 17.59 -8.86
C PHE A 224 7.85 17.67 -10.39
N ILE A 225 7.28 16.72 -11.14
CA ILE A 225 7.48 16.54 -12.57
C ILE A 225 6.17 16.87 -13.31
N GLY A 226 6.30 17.49 -14.48
CA GLY A 226 5.17 17.83 -15.36
C GLY A 226 4.83 19.32 -15.38
N ASP A 227 3.81 19.68 -16.15
CA ASP A 227 3.43 21.09 -16.38
C ASP A 227 2.74 21.73 -15.17
N ALA A 228 2.09 20.91 -14.34
CA ALA A 228 1.32 21.33 -13.16
C ALA A 228 1.70 20.50 -11.91
N PRO A 229 2.96 20.61 -11.44
CA PRO A 229 3.42 19.84 -10.29
C PRO A 229 2.64 20.22 -9.02
N MET A 230 2.43 19.25 -8.13
CA MET A 230 1.77 19.45 -6.84
C MET A 230 2.64 20.26 -5.88
N ILE A 231 3.96 20.12 -5.99
CA ILE A 231 4.93 20.71 -5.08
C ILE A 231 5.90 21.59 -5.88
N GLY A 232 6.14 22.78 -5.35
CA GLY A 232 7.15 23.72 -5.84
C GLY A 232 8.05 24.18 -4.70
N ARG A 233 8.95 25.10 -5.02
CA ARG A 233 9.81 25.77 -4.02
C ARG A 233 9.68 27.28 -4.10
N ASP A 234 9.73 27.95 -2.96
CA ASP A 234 9.83 29.41 -2.88
C ASP A 234 11.28 29.89 -3.12
N ARG A 235 11.48 31.22 -3.08
CA ARG A 235 12.80 31.83 -3.21
C ARG A 235 13.79 31.43 -2.11
N ASN A 236 13.29 31.01 -0.95
CA ASN A 236 14.08 30.58 0.20
C ASN A 236 14.31 29.05 0.21
N GLY A 237 14.00 28.36 -0.90
CA GLY A 237 14.14 26.91 -1.01
C GLY A 237 13.08 26.11 -0.26
N ARG A 238 12.08 26.74 0.36
CA ARG A 238 11.01 26.03 1.08
C ARG A 238 10.03 25.40 0.13
N LEU A 239 9.62 24.17 0.43
CA LEU A 239 8.60 23.46 -0.32
C LEU A 239 7.21 24.06 -0.07
N LEU A 240 6.41 24.14 -1.13
CA LEU A 240 5.04 24.64 -1.12
C LEU A 240 4.13 23.69 -1.87
N MET A 241 2.93 23.44 -1.33
CA MET A 241 1.88 22.75 -2.07
C MET A 241 1.24 23.73 -3.07
N LEU A 242 1.55 23.59 -4.36
CA LEU A 242 1.02 24.41 -5.44
C LEU A 242 -0.38 23.98 -5.87
N ARG A 243 -0.62 22.66 -5.82
CA ARG A 243 -1.90 22.03 -6.17
C ARG A 243 -2.23 20.99 -5.11
N ARG A 244 -3.46 21.00 -4.62
CA ARG A 244 -3.94 19.96 -3.70
C ARG A 244 -4.07 18.63 -4.45
N PRO A 245 -3.76 17.49 -3.81
CA PRO A 245 -3.96 16.19 -4.43
C PRO A 245 -5.46 15.96 -4.69
N GLU A 246 -5.77 15.45 -5.89
CA GLU A 246 -7.10 15.01 -6.29
C GLU A 246 -7.02 13.55 -6.71
N ILE A 247 -7.53 12.64 -5.88
CA ILE A 247 -7.44 11.20 -6.13
C ILE A 247 -8.17 10.80 -7.41
N CYS A 248 -9.18 11.57 -7.82
CA CYS A 248 -9.91 11.33 -9.07
C CYS A 248 -9.08 11.58 -10.33
N ASP A 249 -7.93 12.26 -10.24
CA ASP A 249 -6.99 12.37 -11.37
C ASP A 249 -6.35 11.01 -11.70
N TYR A 250 -6.35 10.07 -10.75
CA TYR A 250 -5.64 8.80 -10.84
C TYR A 250 -6.56 7.57 -10.83
N VAL A 251 -7.69 7.65 -10.13
CA VAL A 251 -8.68 6.57 -10.07
C VAL A 251 -9.40 6.49 -11.42
N THR A 252 -9.27 5.34 -12.07
CA THR A 252 -9.97 5.05 -13.32
C THR A 252 -10.96 3.92 -13.14
N ALA A 253 -11.89 3.77 -14.08
CA ALA A 253 -12.82 2.64 -14.11
C ALA A 253 -12.13 1.26 -14.11
N GLN A 254 -10.84 1.20 -14.45
CA GLN A 254 -10.06 -0.03 -14.48
C GLN A 254 -9.68 -0.57 -13.10
N TYR A 255 -9.87 0.22 -12.04
CA TYR A 255 -9.70 -0.25 -10.65
C TYR A 255 -10.87 -1.15 -10.21
N ASP A 256 -12.00 -1.08 -10.90
CA ASP A 256 -13.14 -1.96 -10.66
C ASP A 256 -12.87 -3.32 -11.32
N GLU A 257 -12.59 -4.34 -10.51
CA GLU A 257 -12.34 -5.71 -10.99
C GLU A 257 -13.58 -6.35 -11.65
N ARG A 258 -14.74 -5.69 -11.62
CA ARG A 258 -15.90 -6.07 -12.44
C ARG A 258 -15.75 -5.65 -13.90
N ILE A 259 -15.07 -4.53 -14.12
CA ILE A 259 -14.74 -3.98 -15.43
C ILE A 259 -13.46 -4.65 -15.94
N LEU A 260 -12.41 -4.66 -15.12
CA LEU A 260 -11.12 -5.24 -15.45
C LEU A 260 -10.92 -6.56 -14.70
N ALA A 261 -11.61 -7.61 -15.18
CA ALA A 261 -11.68 -8.91 -14.51
C ALA A 261 -10.32 -9.58 -14.29
N ASN A 262 -10.17 -10.14 -13.09
CA ASN A 262 -9.00 -10.90 -12.67
C ASN A 262 -8.85 -12.19 -13.48
N LYS A 263 -7.61 -12.65 -13.62
CA LYS A 263 -7.29 -13.98 -14.18
C LYS A 263 -6.97 -14.95 -13.06
N TYR A 264 -7.45 -16.17 -13.19
CA TYR A 264 -7.25 -17.22 -12.20
C TYR A 264 -6.30 -18.29 -12.72
N THR A 265 -5.40 -18.78 -11.87
CA THR A 265 -4.42 -19.81 -12.23
C THR A 265 -5.00 -21.22 -12.20
N TYR A 266 -4.30 -22.18 -12.80
CA TYR A 266 -4.78 -23.56 -12.93
C TYR A 266 -5.05 -24.26 -11.57
N SER A 267 -4.31 -23.93 -10.51
CA SER A 267 -4.58 -24.46 -9.16
C SER A 267 -5.94 -23.98 -8.61
N LEU A 268 -6.31 -22.73 -8.89
CA LEU A 268 -7.61 -22.16 -8.55
C LEU A 268 -8.72 -22.56 -9.55
N LEU A 269 -8.34 -22.97 -10.77
CA LEU A 269 -9.24 -23.56 -11.77
C LEU A 269 -9.50 -25.06 -11.52
N GLN A 270 -8.59 -25.81 -10.90
CA GLN A 270 -8.80 -27.20 -10.49
C GLN A 270 -9.81 -27.33 -9.34
N THR A 271 -10.01 -26.27 -8.56
CA THR A 271 -11.30 -26.03 -7.90
C THR A 271 -12.35 -25.70 -8.97
N SER A 272 -12.69 -26.67 -9.83
CA SER A 272 -13.65 -26.60 -10.95
C SER A 272 -15.03 -26.05 -10.56
N ARG A 273 -15.33 -26.06 -9.25
CA ARG A 273 -16.46 -25.37 -8.62
C ARG A 273 -16.40 -23.84 -8.73
N ALA A 274 -15.22 -23.21 -8.82
CA ALA A 274 -15.05 -21.76 -8.95
C ALA A 274 -15.39 -21.25 -10.36
N ARG A 275 -15.19 -22.06 -11.43
CA ARG A 275 -15.63 -21.70 -12.80
C ARG A 275 -17.13 -21.90 -13.01
N LEU A 276 -17.66 -23.03 -12.52
CA LEU A 276 -19.11 -23.28 -12.49
C LEU A 276 -19.81 -22.26 -11.61
N ARG A 277 -19.20 -21.91 -10.46
CA ARG A 277 -19.65 -20.79 -9.65
C ARG A 277 -19.40 -19.45 -10.29
N ALA A 278 -18.37 -19.13 -11.05
CA ALA A 278 -18.29 -17.81 -11.68
C ALA A 278 -19.48 -17.56 -12.64
N ARG A 279 -19.96 -18.61 -13.33
CA ARG A 279 -21.22 -18.56 -14.11
C ARG A 279 -22.46 -18.54 -13.23
N ASP A 280 -22.56 -19.44 -12.25
CA ASP A 280 -23.67 -19.41 -11.28
C ASP A 280 -23.66 -18.15 -10.45
N LEU A 281 -22.53 -17.49 -10.29
CA LEU A 281 -22.27 -16.26 -9.59
C LEU A 281 -22.64 -15.11 -10.51
N GLN A 282 -22.40 -15.14 -11.82
CA GLN A 282 -23.06 -14.16 -12.70
C GLN A 282 -24.59 -14.27 -12.64
N ASN A 283 -25.14 -15.49 -12.60
CA ASN A 283 -26.57 -15.71 -12.41
C ASN A 283 -27.03 -15.35 -10.98
N THR A 284 -26.21 -15.62 -9.97
CA THR A 284 -26.45 -15.30 -8.55
C THR A 284 -26.17 -13.84 -8.28
N ILE A 285 -25.35 -13.12 -9.05
CA ILE A 285 -25.13 -11.67 -9.01
C ILE A 285 -26.32 -11.00 -9.68
N LYS A 286 -26.91 -11.60 -10.72
CA LYS A 286 -28.20 -11.16 -11.30
C LYS A 286 -29.37 -11.42 -10.35
N LEU A 287 -29.43 -12.60 -9.70
CA LEU A 287 -30.47 -12.93 -8.71
C LEU A 287 -30.25 -12.19 -7.38
N ARG A 288 -29.02 -12.05 -6.92
CA ARG A 288 -28.62 -11.18 -5.80
C ARG A 288 -28.71 -9.72 -6.22
N ALA A 289 -28.68 -9.29 -7.47
CA ALA A 289 -29.04 -7.91 -7.82
C ALA A 289 -30.46 -7.59 -7.36
N ILE A 290 -31.34 -8.57 -7.56
CA ILE A 290 -32.75 -8.51 -7.17
C ILE A 290 -32.90 -8.66 -5.65
N HIS A 291 -32.12 -9.55 -5.00
CA HIS A 291 -32.22 -9.83 -3.56
C HIS A 291 -31.39 -8.89 -2.65
N SER A 292 -30.26 -8.39 -3.12
CA SER A 292 -29.27 -7.59 -2.37
C SER A 292 -29.73 -6.16 -2.17
N ALA A 293 -30.59 -5.57 -3.02
CA ALA A 293 -31.20 -4.28 -2.71
C ALA A 293 -32.01 -4.36 -1.39
N SER A 294 -32.74 -5.45 -1.19
CA SER A 294 -33.52 -5.75 0.02
C SER A 294 -32.64 -6.14 1.21
N GLN A 295 -31.66 -7.03 0.99
CA GLN A 295 -30.77 -7.50 2.07
C GLN A 295 -29.75 -6.44 2.51
N ALA A 296 -29.26 -5.59 1.60
CA ALA A 296 -28.35 -4.51 1.91
C ALA A 296 -29.04 -3.40 2.69
N GLN A 297 -30.29 -3.05 2.35
CA GLN A 297 -31.08 -2.16 3.19
C GLN A 297 -31.25 -2.74 4.60
N LYS A 298 -31.49 -4.05 4.71
CA LYS A 298 -31.63 -4.72 6.00
C LYS A 298 -30.31 -4.73 6.80
N LEU A 299 -29.18 -5.08 6.17
CA LEU A 299 -27.86 -5.10 6.82
C LEU A 299 -27.35 -3.70 7.17
N GLN A 300 -27.57 -2.70 6.31
CA GLN A 300 -27.25 -1.30 6.61
C GLN A 300 -28.09 -0.79 7.78
N GLN A 301 -29.38 -1.16 7.84
CA GLN A 301 -30.23 -0.85 8.99
C GLN A 301 -29.78 -1.59 10.25
N GLU A 302 -29.41 -2.87 10.15
CA GLU A 302 -28.91 -3.68 11.27
C GLU A 302 -27.56 -3.15 11.78
N GLU A 303 -26.64 -2.78 10.90
CA GLU A 303 -25.33 -2.22 11.24
C GLU A 303 -25.46 -0.81 11.81
N LEU A 304 -26.29 0.06 11.22
CA LEU A 304 -26.63 1.36 11.83
C LEU A 304 -27.29 1.18 13.20
N SER A 305 -28.14 0.16 13.37
CA SER A 305 -28.77 -0.15 14.66
C SER A 305 -27.76 -0.71 15.68
N ALA A 306 -26.81 -1.52 15.23
CA ALA A 306 -25.73 -2.08 16.03
C ALA A 306 -24.77 -0.97 16.45
N GLN A 307 -24.32 -0.12 15.53
CA GLN A 307 -23.48 1.04 15.81
C GLN A 307 -24.18 2.03 16.78
N ARG A 308 -25.48 2.29 16.60
CA ARG A 308 -26.28 3.09 17.57
C ARG A 308 -26.32 2.44 18.96
N LYS A 309 -26.50 1.12 19.03
CA LYS A 309 -26.44 0.35 20.29
C LYS A 309 -25.04 0.33 20.90
N THR A 310 -23.97 0.24 20.11
CA THR A 310 -22.57 0.25 20.59
C THR A 310 -22.16 1.64 21.09
N ILE A 311 -22.67 2.72 20.49
CA ILE A 311 -22.50 4.09 20.99
C ILE A 311 -23.21 4.26 22.35
N LEU A 312 -24.38 3.64 22.53
CA LEU A 312 -25.10 3.64 23.81
C LEU A 312 -24.52 2.66 24.86
N ALA A 313 -23.85 1.58 24.44
CA ALA A 313 -23.28 0.55 25.32
C ALA A 313 -21.84 0.83 25.79
N ARG A 314 -21.21 1.94 25.35
CA ARG A 314 -19.92 2.40 25.89
C ARG A 314 -20.08 3.10 27.25
N ARG A 315 -20.58 2.35 28.23
CA ARG A 315 -20.29 2.45 29.67
C ARG A 315 -20.24 1.02 30.22
N ILE A 316 -19.16 0.28 29.96
CA ILE A 316 -18.64 -0.87 30.75
C ILE A 316 -17.23 -1.21 30.21
N PRO A 317 -16.23 -1.57 31.05
CA PRO A 317 -14.83 -1.73 30.64
C PRO A 317 -14.57 -3.11 30.02
N MET A 318 -13.74 -3.16 28.98
CA MET A 318 -13.24 -4.42 28.40
C MET A 318 -12.27 -5.11 29.37
N THR A 319 -12.61 -6.31 29.81
CA THR A 319 -11.61 -7.27 30.30
C THR A 319 -11.78 -8.62 29.61
N ARG A 320 -10.61 -9.15 29.19
CA ARG A 320 -10.26 -10.59 29.17
C ARG A 320 -10.70 -11.42 27.96
N TRP A 321 -9.96 -11.31 26.85
CA TRP A 321 -9.68 -12.43 25.93
C TRP A 321 -8.36 -12.15 25.18
N GLN A 322 -7.21 -12.44 25.80
CA GLN A 322 -5.90 -12.54 25.13
C GLN A 322 -4.85 -13.20 26.03
N SER A 323 -4.92 -14.52 26.13
CA SER A 323 -3.81 -15.42 26.54
C SER A 323 -4.41 -16.82 26.39
N GLU A 324 -4.12 -17.57 25.34
CA GLU A 324 -2.95 -18.43 25.27
C GLU A 324 -2.98 -19.12 23.89
N PHE A 325 -1.97 -18.95 23.03
CA PHE A 325 -1.62 -19.91 21.96
C PHE A 325 -0.17 -19.66 21.49
N PRO A 326 0.55 -20.69 21.04
CA PRO A 326 2.00 -20.66 20.88
C PRO A 326 2.43 -19.76 19.70
N LYS A 327 3.48 -18.97 19.95
CA LYS A 327 4.12 -18.08 18.99
C LYS A 327 4.90 -18.90 17.94
N ILE A 328 4.24 -19.26 16.84
CA ILE A 328 4.96 -19.63 15.61
C ILE A 328 5.21 -18.33 14.83
N ARG A 329 6.47 -17.87 14.83
CA ARG A 329 6.94 -16.74 14.03
C ARG A 329 7.33 -17.25 12.64
N LEU A 330 6.59 -16.85 11.62
CA LEU A 330 7.03 -16.98 10.23
C LEU A 330 7.90 -15.76 9.89
N PHE A 331 9.12 -16.05 9.41
CA PHE A 331 10.10 -15.06 8.96
C PHE A 331 9.66 -14.47 7.61
N GLY A 332 8.90 -13.37 7.65
CA GLY A 332 8.57 -12.57 6.48
C GLY A 332 9.56 -11.42 6.28
N HIS A 333 10.52 -11.62 5.37
CA HIS A 333 11.08 -10.61 4.44
C HIS A 333 12.14 -11.26 3.54
N ALA A 334 12.86 -12.30 4.01
CA ALA A 334 13.97 -12.92 3.27
C ALA A 334 13.68 -14.36 2.78
N ALA A 335 12.85 -15.15 3.48
CA ALA A 335 12.61 -16.55 3.12
C ALA A 335 11.66 -16.73 1.90
N GLY A 336 10.68 -15.83 1.73
CA GLY A 336 9.85 -15.76 0.52
C GLY A 336 10.68 -15.42 -0.73
N MET A 337 11.63 -14.50 -0.58
CA MET A 337 12.58 -14.14 -1.65
C MET A 337 13.58 -15.26 -1.96
N ALA A 338 14.19 -15.86 -0.95
CA ALA A 338 15.15 -16.95 -1.13
C ALA A 338 14.50 -18.18 -1.78
N SER A 339 13.25 -18.48 -1.44
CA SER A 339 12.49 -19.53 -2.12
C SER A 339 12.09 -19.13 -3.55
N GLN A 340 11.66 -17.88 -3.80
CA GLN A 340 11.37 -17.39 -5.16
C GLN A 340 12.59 -17.42 -6.09
N TRP A 341 13.78 -17.05 -5.60
CA TRP A 341 15.05 -17.14 -6.36
C TRP A 341 15.37 -18.55 -6.84
N VAL A 342 14.93 -19.56 -6.07
CA VAL A 342 15.18 -20.97 -6.37
C VAL A 342 14.17 -21.53 -7.38
N PHE A 343 12.96 -20.98 -7.48
CA PHE A 343 11.86 -21.59 -8.24
C PHE A 343 11.40 -20.83 -9.49
N ASP A 344 11.84 -19.59 -9.73
CA ASP A 344 11.50 -18.83 -10.94
C ASP A 344 12.74 -18.11 -11.54
N PRO A 345 13.30 -18.62 -12.65
CA PRO A 345 14.41 -17.99 -13.35
C PRO A 345 14.12 -16.58 -13.88
N GLY A 346 12.85 -16.26 -14.17
CA GLY A 346 12.40 -14.92 -14.55
C GLY A 346 12.47 -13.95 -13.37
N PHE A 347 12.14 -14.41 -12.17
CA PHE A 347 12.21 -13.62 -10.94
C PHE A 347 13.64 -13.17 -10.62
N ARG A 348 14.66 -13.98 -10.92
CA ARG A 348 16.07 -13.60 -10.71
C ARG A 348 16.50 -12.39 -11.55
N ARG A 349 15.93 -12.23 -12.76
CA ARG A 349 16.18 -11.05 -13.60
C ARG A 349 15.45 -9.82 -13.05
N VAL A 350 14.21 -10.01 -12.60
CA VAL A 350 13.40 -8.95 -11.97
C VAL A 350 14.03 -8.49 -10.65
N SER A 351 14.49 -9.39 -9.78
CA SER A 351 15.12 -9.03 -8.50
C SER A 351 16.44 -8.29 -8.68
N ASN A 352 17.23 -8.65 -9.68
CA ASN A 352 18.47 -7.92 -10.04
C ASN A 352 18.16 -6.52 -10.59
N LEU A 353 17.02 -6.36 -11.26
CA LEU A 353 16.47 -5.06 -11.64
C LEU A 353 16.07 -4.25 -10.41
N PHE A 354 15.65 -4.83 -9.29
CA PHE A 354 15.04 -4.07 -8.19
C PHE A 354 15.94 -3.70 -7.01
N GLY A 355 16.97 -4.47 -6.63
CA GLY A 355 17.83 -4.11 -5.49
C GLY A 355 17.01 -3.74 -4.25
N PHE A 356 16.16 -4.68 -3.79
CA PHE A 356 15.10 -4.43 -2.81
C PHE A 356 15.63 -4.10 -1.40
N ASP A 357 15.88 -2.83 -1.14
CA ASP A 357 15.43 -2.18 0.10
C ASP A 357 14.21 -1.33 -0.31
N PRO A 358 12.98 -1.83 -0.09
CA PRO A 358 11.74 -1.27 -0.69
C PRO A 358 11.53 0.20 -0.34
N LEU A 359 12.19 0.70 0.70
CA LEU A 359 12.04 2.05 1.17
C LEU A 359 13.29 2.89 0.92
N ASN A 360 14.37 2.35 0.33
CA ASN A 360 15.58 3.12 0.10
C ASN A 360 15.40 3.96 -1.17
N PRO A 361 15.40 5.31 -1.08
CA PRO A 361 15.31 6.18 -2.25
C PRO A 361 16.51 6.03 -3.21
N GLY A 362 17.44 5.12 -2.92
CA GLY A 362 18.70 4.92 -3.62
C GLY A 362 19.76 5.87 -3.06
N LYS A 363 20.89 5.96 -3.75
CA LYS A 363 21.83 7.07 -3.54
C LYS A 363 21.38 8.25 -4.39
N LEU A 364 21.59 9.46 -3.90
CA LEU A 364 21.33 10.70 -4.63
C LEU A 364 21.94 10.67 -6.05
N ASP A 365 23.21 10.24 -6.15
CA ASP A 365 23.94 10.16 -7.43
C ASP A 365 23.26 9.27 -8.48
N ASP A 366 22.50 8.27 -8.02
CA ASP A 366 21.79 7.33 -8.87
C ASP A 366 20.43 7.87 -9.35
N ARG A 367 20.02 9.08 -8.97
CA ARG A 367 18.74 9.67 -9.38
C ARG A 367 18.86 10.52 -10.63
N ILE A 368 17.91 10.38 -11.54
CA ILE A 368 17.76 11.26 -12.70
C ILE A 368 17.52 12.68 -12.17
N PRO A 369 18.18 13.75 -12.68
CA PRO A 369 17.93 15.10 -12.20
C PRO A 369 16.46 15.53 -12.35
N VAL A 370 16.00 16.42 -11.48
CA VAL A 370 14.68 17.08 -11.59
C VAL A 370 14.85 18.60 -11.53
N THR A 371 13.87 19.32 -12.06
CA THR A 371 13.76 20.78 -11.90
C THR A 371 12.45 21.07 -11.20
N ILE A 372 12.54 21.61 -9.98
CA ILE A 372 11.37 21.94 -9.17
C ILE A 372 10.89 23.33 -9.57
N ARG A 373 9.57 23.45 -9.79
CA ARG A 373 8.96 24.73 -10.13
C ARG A 373 9.18 25.75 -9.02
N ARG A 374 9.79 26.89 -9.37
CA ARG A 374 9.98 28.03 -8.48
C ARG A 374 8.75 28.95 -8.50
N VAL A 375 8.35 29.44 -7.33
CA VAL A 375 7.22 30.37 -7.19
C VAL A 375 7.66 31.61 -6.44
N ASP A 376 7.52 32.76 -7.11
CA ASP A 376 7.69 34.06 -6.49
C ASP A 376 6.45 34.41 -5.69
N LEU A 377 6.41 33.95 -4.44
CA LEU A 377 5.45 34.49 -3.48
C LEU A 377 5.88 35.91 -3.14
N VAL A 378 5.33 36.89 -3.86
CA VAL A 378 5.28 38.26 -3.36
C VAL A 378 4.38 38.22 -2.14
N TYR A 379 4.97 38.08 -0.95
CA TYR A 379 4.25 38.33 0.30
C TYR A 379 3.78 39.78 0.24
N SER A 380 2.54 39.98 -0.22
CA SER A 380 1.82 41.21 -0.01
C SER A 380 1.64 41.32 1.49
N THR A 381 2.56 42.01 2.17
CA THR A 381 2.38 42.46 3.54
C THR A 381 1.08 43.27 3.58
N ARG A 382 0.01 42.66 4.05
CA ARG A 382 -1.23 43.33 4.45
C ARG A 382 -1.28 43.41 5.96
#